data_AF-A0A376KJB6-F1
#
_entry.id   AF-A0A376KJB6-F1
#
_cell.length_a   1.000
_cell.length_b   1.000
_cell.length_c   1.000
_cell.angle_alpha   90.00
_cell.angle_beta   90.00
_cell.angle_gamma   90.00
#
_symmetry.space_group_name_H-M   'P 1'
#
loop_
_entity.id
_entity.type
_entity.pdbx_description
1 polymer ?
#
loop_
_entity_poly.entity_id
_entity_poly.type
_entity_poly.pdbx_seq_one_letter_code
_entity_poly.pdbx_strand_id
1 'polypeptide(L)'
;MIPILMVSFAAGGFVLASHPMLLQDIFDKILQNISDPTLAATLKNTINTAVQQRTTVGLVGLAVALYSGINWMGNLREAIRAQSRDVWERSPQDQEKFWVKYLRDFISLIGLLIALIVTLSITSVAGSAQQNDY
;
A
#
# COMPACT_ATOMS: atom_id res chain seq x y z
N MET A 1 3.74 -1.32 -8.31
CA MET A 1 2.52 -2.12 -8.18
C MET A 1 1.34 -1.29 -8.67
N ILE A 2 0.20 -1.90 -9.01
CA ILE A 2 -1.01 -1.15 -9.39
C ILE A 2 -1.52 -0.42 -8.14
N PRO A 3 -1.77 0.90 -8.19
CA PRO A 3 -2.07 1.74 -7.01
C PRO A 3 -3.30 1.25 -6.24
N ILE A 4 -4.30 0.69 -6.95
CA ILE A 4 -5.48 0.06 -6.35
C ILE A 4 -5.06 -1.04 -5.35
N LEU A 5 -4.07 -1.86 -5.69
CA LEU A 5 -3.59 -2.93 -4.82
C LEU A 5 -2.88 -2.37 -3.57
N MET A 6 -2.13 -1.28 -3.71
CA MET A 6 -1.49 -0.60 -2.57
C MET A 6 -2.53 0.01 -1.62
N VAL A 7 -3.58 0.64 -2.15
CA VAL A 7 -4.68 1.19 -1.34
C VAL A 7 -5.43 0.06 -0.62
N SER A 8 -5.77 -1.03 -1.32
CA SER A 8 -6.43 -2.18 -0.71
C SER A 8 -5.58 -2.83 0.39
N PHE A 9 -4.27 -2.97 0.17
CA PHE A 9 -3.36 -3.50 1.16
C PHE A 9 -3.22 -2.59 2.38
N ALA A 10 -3.14 -1.26 2.18
CA ALA A 10 -3.08 -0.29 3.26
C ALA A 10 -4.37 -0.26 4.09
N ALA A 11 -5.54 -0.28 3.44
CA ALA A 11 -6.83 -0.35 4.12
C ALA A 11 -6.98 -1.65 4.92
N GLY A 12 -6.65 -2.80 4.32
CA GLY A 12 -6.64 -4.09 5.01
C GLY A 12 -5.67 -4.11 6.19
N GLY A 13 -4.44 -3.63 5.99
CA GLY A 13 -3.43 -3.54 7.04
C GLY A 13 -3.83 -2.60 8.18
N PHE A 14 -4.50 -1.48 7.89
CA PHE A 14 -5.00 -0.55 8.91
C PHE A 14 -6.12 -1.17 9.76
N VAL A 15 -7.10 -1.83 9.13
CA VAL A 15 -8.18 -2.54 9.82
C VAL A 15 -7.60 -3.65 10.71
N LEU A 16 -6.62 -4.38 10.18
CA LEU A 16 -6.00 -5.52 10.87
C LEU A 16 -5.07 -5.08 12.01
N ALA A 17 -4.33 -3.99 11.84
CA ALA A 17 -3.52 -3.37 12.91
C ALA A 17 -4.39 -2.81 14.04
N SER A 18 -5.62 -2.37 13.73
CA SER A 18 -6.56 -1.82 14.72
C SER A 18 -7.22 -2.90 15.58
N HIS A 19 -7.11 -4.19 15.20
CA HIS A 19 -7.72 -5.31 15.91
C HIS A 19 -6.72 -6.48 16.08
N PRO A 20 -5.88 -6.47 17.12
CA PRO A 20 -4.81 -7.47 17.29
C PRO A 20 -5.32 -8.92 17.38
N MET A 21 -6.57 -9.15 17.80
CA MET A 21 -7.20 -10.49 17.78
C MET A 21 -7.61 -10.97 16.39
N LEU A 22 -7.95 -10.07 15.45
CA LEU A 22 -8.37 -10.46 14.09
C LEU A 22 -7.23 -11.10 13.29
N LEU A 23 -6.00 -10.65 13.52
CA LEU A 23 -4.82 -11.23 12.84
C LEU A 23 -4.67 -12.71 13.23
N GLN A 24 -4.85 -13.03 14.51
CA GLN A 24 -4.77 -14.39 15.03
C GLN A 24 -5.93 -15.26 14.51
N ASP A 25 -7.15 -14.73 14.52
CA ASP A 25 -8.34 -15.44 14.01
C ASP A 25 -8.27 -15.72 12.50
N ILE A 26 -7.75 -14.79 11.70
CA ILE A 26 -7.55 -14.99 10.26
C ILE A 26 -6.53 -16.11 10.03
N PHE A 27 -5.42 -16.11 10.77
CA PHE A 27 -4.41 -17.16 10.62
C PHE A 27 -4.91 -18.51 11.10
N ASP A 28 -5.62 -18.57 12.22
CA ASP A 28 -6.20 -19.83 12.72
C ASP A 28 -7.23 -20.38 11.74
N LYS A 29 -8.06 -19.53 11.11
CA LYS A 29 -8.96 -19.94 10.02
C LYS A 29 -8.19 -20.44 8.79
N ILE A 30 -7.12 -19.76 8.37
CA ILE A 30 -6.30 -20.21 7.23
C ILE A 30 -5.67 -21.57 7.53
N LEU A 31 -5.08 -21.74 8.71
CA LEU A 31 -4.42 -22.98 9.13
C LEU A 31 -5.41 -24.15 9.26
N GLN A 32 -6.63 -23.90 9.74
CA GLN A 32 -7.69 -24.92 9.80
C GLN A 32 -8.16 -25.40 8.43
N ASN A 33 -8.00 -24.59 7.37
CA ASN A 33 -8.37 -24.95 6.00
C ASN A 33 -7.23 -25.62 5.21
N ILE A 34 -6.03 -25.74 5.80
CA ILE A 34 -4.90 -26.43 5.17
C ILE A 34 -4.90 -27.88 5.65
N SER A 35 -5.21 -28.81 4.74
CA SER A 35 -5.26 -30.25 5.04
C SER A 35 -3.87 -30.89 5.25
N ASP A 36 -2.78 -30.22 4.83
CA ASP A 36 -1.41 -30.68 4.99
C ASP A 36 -0.78 -30.14 6.29
N PRO A 37 -0.49 -31.01 7.28
CA PRO A 37 0.11 -30.61 8.55
C PRO A 37 1.48 -29.93 8.40
N THR A 38 2.25 -30.29 7.38
CA THR A 38 3.59 -29.77 7.12
C THR A 38 3.52 -28.32 6.64
N LEU A 39 2.57 -28.05 5.75
CA LEU A 39 2.35 -26.71 5.20
C LEU A 39 1.79 -25.77 6.28
N ALA A 40 0.87 -26.26 7.10
CA ALA A 40 0.35 -25.52 8.26
C ALA A 40 1.48 -25.18 9.27
N ALA A 41 2.35 -26.13 9.58
CA ALA A 41 3.50 -25.89 10.47
C ALA A 41 4.49 -24.88 9.87
N THR A 42 4.79 -24.98 8.56
CA THR A 42 5.68 -24.05 7.87
C THR A 42 5.13 -22.62 7.87
N LEU A 43 3.83 -22.46 7.60
CA LEU A 43 3.17 -21.16 7.60
C LEU A 43 3.19 -20.55 9.00
N LYS A 44 2.84 -21.33 10.04
CA LYS A 44 2.90 -20.88 11.44
C LYS A 44 4.30 -20.43 11.85
N ASN A 45 5.33 -21.21 11.49
CA ASN A 45 6.72 -20.84 11.78
C ASN A 45 7.16 -19.59 11.03
N THR A 46 6.74 -19.42 9.78
CA THR A 46 7.04 -18.23 8.97
C THR A 46 6.42 -16.99 9.59
N ILE A 47 5.15 -17.06 10.01
CA ILE A 47 4.46 -15.95 10.68
C ILE A 47 5.15 -15.62 12.02
N ASN A 48 5.45 -16.62 12.84
CA ASN A 48 6.16 -16.41 14.11
C ASN A 48 7.53 -15.74 13.89
N THR A 49 8.27 -16.18 12.88
CA THR A 49 9.56 -15.57 12.50
C THR A 49 9.36 -14.12 12.08
N ALA A 50 8.36 -13.83 11.24
CA ALA A 50 8.06 -12.47 10.80
C ALA A 50 7.67 -11.55 11.96
N VAL A 51 6.93 -12.05 12.96
CA VAL A 51 6.56 -11.30 14.17
C VAL A 51 7.76 -11.07 15.08
N GLN A 52 8.60 -12.09 15.29
CA GLN A 52 9.83 -11.94 16.09
C GLN A 52 10.81 -10.97 15.43
N GLN A 53 10.89 -10.97 14.10
CA GLN A 53 11.73 -10.08 13.30
C GLN A 53 10.97 -8.85 12.78
N ARG A 54 9.89 -8.43 13.44
CA ARG A 54 9.00 -7.36 12.97
C ARG A 54 9.72 -6.08 12.55
N THR A 55 10.83 -5.73 13.21
CA THR A 55 11.64 -4.56 12.85
C THR A 55 12.32 -4.74 11.50
N THR A 56 12.99 -5.87 11.28
CA THR A 56 13.66 -6.18 10.01
C THR A 56 12.64 -6.31 8.89
N VAL A 57 11.56 -7.06 9.12
CA VAL A 57 10.46 -7.21 8.16
C VAL A 57 9.84 -5.86 7.83
N GLY A 58 9.60 -5.03 8.84
CA GLY A 58 9.08 -3.69 8.69
C GLY A 58 10.00 -2.80 7.85
N LEU A 59 11.30 -2.76 8.16
CA LEU A 59 12.27 -1.95 7.42
C LEU A 59 12.44 -2.41 5.96
N VAL A 60 12.56 -3.71 5.72
CA VAL A 60 12.66 -4.27 4.36
C VAL A 60 11.37 -3.99 3.59
N GLY A 61 10.21 -4.22 4.21
CA GLY A 61 8.91 -3.93 3.62
C GLY A 61 8.77 -2.45 3.26
N LEU A 62 9.16 -1.54 4.16
CA LEU A 62 9.16 -0.10 3.90
C LEU A 62 10.09 0.27 2.73
N ALA A 63 11.30 -0.28 2.67
CA ALA A 63 12.23 -0.03 1.57
C ALA A 63 11.66 -0.46 0.21
N VAL A 64 11.07 -1.66 0.15
CA VAL A 64 10.41 -2.19 -1.06
C VAL A 64 9.20 -1.33 -1.44
N ALA A 65 8.38 -0.94 -0.45
CA ALA A 65 7.21 -0.10 -0.66
C ALA A 65 7.60 1.28 -1.22
N LEU A 66 8.63 1.93 -0.66
CA LEU A 66 9.15 3.21 -1.13
C LEU A 66 9.68 3.11 -2.55
N TYR A 67 10.51 2.10 -2.83
CA TYR A 67 11.04 1.87 -4.17
C TYR A 67 9.91 1.68 -5.20
N SER A 68 8.93 0.81 -4.90
CA SER A 68 7.82 0.55 -5.82
C SER A 68 6.92 1.78 -6.00
N GLY A 69 6.67 2.52 -4.92
CA GLY A 69 5.81 3.69 -4.91
C GLY A 69 6.38 4.85 -5.74
N ILE A 70 7.67 5.17 -5.57
CA ILE A 70 8.32 6.24 -6.34
C ILE A 70 8.33 5.91 -7.84
N ASN A 71 8.67 4.66 -8.20
CA ASN A 71 8.63 4.21 -9.60
C ASN A 71 7.21 4.32 -10.20
N TRP A 72 6.18 3.97 -9.42
CA TRP A 72 4.80 4.11 -9.87
C TRP A 72 4.37 5.58 -10.05
N MET A 73 4.76 6.48 -9.14
CA MET A 73 4.49 7.92 -9.30
C MET A 73 5.11 8.50 -10.57
N GLY A 74 6.31 8.00 -10.94
CA GLY A 74 6.94 8.30 -12.22
C GLY A 74 6.02 7.97 -13.40
N ASN A 75 5.47 6.76 -13.42
CA ASN A 75 4.53 6.29 -14.46
C ASN A 75 3.21 7.07 -14.46
N LEU A 76 2.65 7.36 -13.27
CA LEU A 76 1.42 8.14 -13.16
C LEU A 76 1.59 9.55 -13.73
N ARG A 77 2.67 10.23 -13.35
CA ARG A 77 2.99 11.57 -13.86
C ARG A 77 3.13 11.55 -15.37
N GLU A 78 3.76 10.53 -15.93
CA GLU A 78 3.89 10.37 -17.37
C GLU A 78 2.54 10.11 -18.06
N ALA A 79 1.67 9.30 -17.46
CA ALA A 79 0.31 9.06 -17.96
C ALA A 79 -0.58 10.32 -17.91
N ILE A 80 -0.50 11.11 -16.84
CA ILE A 80 -1.22 12.39 -16.73
C ILE A 80 -0.67 13.39 -17.76
N ARG A 81 0.66 13.49 -17.90
CA ARG A 81 1.30 14.36 -18.91
C ARG A 81 0.93 13.96 -20.33
N ALA A 82 0.75 12.66 -20.59
CA ALA A 82 0.30 12.17 -21.89
C ALA A 82 -1.16 12.57 -22.18
N GLN A 83 -2.02 12.56 -21.15
CA GLN A 83 -3.42 13.00 -21.29
C GLN A 83 -3.58 14.52 -21.35
N SER A 84 -2.70 15.28 -20.69
CA SER A 84 -2.81 16.74 -20.56
C SER A 84 -2.05 17.53 -21.62
N ARG A 85 -1.35 16.89 -22.57
CA ARG A 85 -0.58 17.57 -23.60
C ARG A 85 -1.39 17.71 -24.88
N ASP A 86 -1.59 18.95 -25.34
CA ASP A 86 -2.23 19.27 -26.62
C ASP A 86 -1.34 18.92 -27.84
N VAL A 87 -0.01 18.88 -27.65
CA VAL A 87 0.98 18.53 -28.69
C VAL A 87 1.86 17.39 -28.16
N TRP A 88 1.93 16.31 -28.93
CA TRP A 88 2.61 15.05 -28.57
C TRP A 88 4.15 15.17 -28.52
N GLU A 89 4.72 16.19 -29.18
CA GLU A 89 6.17 16.35 -29.34
C GLU A 89 6.87 16.75 -28.03
N ARG A 90 7.82 15.91 -27.60
CA ARG A 90 8.68 16.19 -26.44
C ARG A 90 9.67 17.30 -26.80
N SER A 91 9.60 18.43 -26.09
CA SER A 91 10.72 19.39 -26.11
C SER A 91 12.00 18.70 -25.59
N PRO A 92 13.14 18.75 -26.32
CA PRO A 92 14.40 18.10 -25.95
C PRO A 92 15.03 18.60 -24.63
N GLN A 93 14.51 19.68 -24.06
CA GLN A 93 15.06 20.37 -22.87
C GLN A 93 14.46 19.91 -21.52
N ASP A 94 13.55 18.93 -21.50
CA ASP A 94 12.98 18.33 -20.27
C ASP A 94 13.97 17.38 -19.53
N GLN A 95 15.28 17.64 -19.60
CA GLN A 95 16.30 16.90 -18.85
C GLN A 95 16.40 17.41 -17.40
N GLU A 96 15.31 17.24 -16.63
CA GLU A 96 15.37 17.40 -15.17
C GLU A 96 16.40 16.40 -14.59
N LYS A 97 17.23 16.85 -13.65
CA LYS A 97 18.15 15.96 -12.92
C LYS A 97 17.35 14.81 -12.29
N PHE A 98 17.82 13.57 -12.47
CA PHE A 98 17.16 12.35 -11.98
C PHE A 98 16.74 12.46 -10.50
N TRP A 99 17.60 13.01 -9.63
CA TRP A 99 17.31 13.21 -8.21
C TRP A 99 16.13 14.16 -7.94
N VAL A 100 15.95 15.21 -8.75
CA VAL A 100 14.83 16.15 -8.62
C VAL A 100 13.51 15.47 -9.02
N LYS A 101 13.55 14.66 -10.10
CA LYS A 101 12.41 13.84 -10.54
C LYS A 101 11.93 12.93 -9.40
N TYR A 102 12.87 12.20 -8.77
CA TYR A 102 12.60 11.26 -7.68
C TYR A 102 12.13 11.94 -6.40
N LEU A 103 12.71 13.09 -6.03
CA LEU A 103 12.27 13.85 -4.87
C LEU A 103 10.83 14.36 -5.03
N ARG A 104 10.49 14.88 -6.22
CA ARG A 104 9.11 15.32 -6.52
C ARG A 104 8.13 14.14 -6.45
N ASP A 105 8.51 13.00 -6.99
CA ASP A 105 7.69 11.78 -6.94
C ASP A 105 7.49 11.28 -5.51
N PHE A 106 8.53 11.36 -4.68
CA PHE A 106 8.43 11.04 -3.26
C PHE A 106 7.50 11.99 -2.49
N ILE A 107 7.61 13.31 -2.69
CA ILE A 107 6.71 14.28 -2.06
C ILE A 107 5.26 14.06 -2.52
N SER A 108 5.07 13.80 -3.82
CA SER A 108 3.76 13.52 -4.40
C SER A 108 3.15 12.24 -3.82
N LEU A 109 3.96 11.22 -3.55
CA LEU A 109 3.54 9.98 -2.88
C LEU A 109 3.02 10.25 -1.46
N ILE A 110 3.71 11.10 -0.69
CA ILE A 110 3.25 11.50 0.65
C ILE A 110 1.91 12.22 0.56
N GLY A 111 1.77 13.18 -0.37
CA GLY A 111 0.52 13.88 -0.61
C GLY A 111 -0.64 12.93 -0.96
N LEU A 112 -0.38 11.94 -1.82
CA LEU A 112 -1.34 10.91 -2.17
C LEU A 112 -1.76 10.07 -0.95
N LEU A 113 -0.80 9.66 -0.11
CA LEU A 113 -1.10 8.91 1.12
C LEU A 113 -2.03 9.70 2.05
N ILE A 114 -1.73 10.99 2.27
CA ILE A 114 -2.56 11.88 3.09
C ILE A 114 -3.98 11.99 2.49
N ALA A 115 -4.09 12.21 1.18
CA ALA A 115 -5.37 12.30 0.49
C ALA A 115 -6.20 11.02 0.65
N LEU A 116 -5.56 9.85 0.54
CA LEU A 116 -6.20 8.56 0.76
C LEU A 116 -6.69 8.38 2.19
N ILE A 117 -5.87 8.71 3.20
CA ILE A 117 -6.27 8.63 4.60
C ILE A 117 -7.50 9.51 4.85
N VAL A 118 -7.46 10.77 4.42
CA VAL A 118 -8.59 11.71 4.58
C VAL A 118 -9.84 11.16 3.89
N THR A 119 -9.71 10.70 2.64
CA THR A 119 -10.85 10.16 1.87
C THR A 119 -11.46 8.92 2.54
N LEU A 120 -10.63 7.99 2.99
CA LEU A 120 -11.07 6.76 3.65
C LEU A 120 -11.67 7.06 5.03
N SER A 121 -11.10 7.99 5.80
CA SER A 121 -11.66 8.42 7.08
C SER A 121 -13.04 9.05 6.91
N ILE A 122 -13.21 9.96 5.94
CA ILE A 122 -14.51 10.57 5.65
C ILE A 122 -15.52 9.49 5.22
N THR A 123 -15.13 8.61 4.30
CA THR A 123 -15.99 7.53 3.79
C THR A 123 -16.40 6.56 4.91
N SER A 124 -15.49 6.23 5.82
CA SER A 124 -15.74 5.34 6.97
C SER A 124 -16.70 5.96 7.99
N VAL A 125 -16.56 7.26 8.30
CA VAL A 125 -17.45 7.97 9.22
C VAL A 125 -18.84 8.14 8.61
N ALA A 126 -18.92 8.48 7.32
CA ALA A 126 -20.20 8.58 6.61
C ALA A 126 -20.93 7.22 6.51
N GLY A 127 -20.19 6.13 6.23
CA GLY A 127 -20.75 4.78 6.16
C GLY A 127 -21.24 4.25 7.51
N SER A 128 -20.51 4.53 8.59
CA SER A 128 -20.93 4.14 9.95
C SER A 128 -22.10 4.98 10.50
N ALA A 129 -22.24 6.24 10.07
CA ALA A 129 -23.41 7.06 10.39
C ALA A 129 -24.69 6.48 9.77
N GLN A 130 -24.62 6.01 8.52
CA GLN A 130 -25.76 5.37 7.83
C GLN A 130 -26.23 4.07 8.52
N GLN A 131 -25.34 3.42 9.28
CA GLN A 131 -25.59 2.13 9.92
C GLN A 131 -26.30 2.27 11.29
N ASN A 132 -26.38 3.49 11.83
CA ASN A 132 -27.10 3.80 13.08
C ASN A 132 -28.53 4.31 12.87
N ASP A 133 -28.95 4.54 11.61
CA ASP A 133 -30.28 5.06 11.25
C ASP A 133 -31.28 3.96 10.80
N TYR A 134 -30.98 2.68 11.06
CA TYR A 134 -31.88 1.54 10.80
C TYR A 134 -32.01 0.59 12.00
#